data_AF-A0A345GVH9-F1
#
_entry.id   AF-A0A345GVH9-F1
#
_cell.length_a   1.000
_cell.length_b   1.000
_cell.length_c   1.000
_cell.angle_alpha   90.00
_cell.angle_beta   90.00
_cell.angle_gamma   90.00
#
_symmetry.space_group_name_H-M   'P 1'
#
loop_
_entity.id
_entity.type
_entity.pdbx_description
1 polymer ?
#
loop_
_entity_poly.entity_id
_entity_poly.type
_entity_poly.pdbx_seq_one_letter_code
_entity_poly.pdbx_strand_id
1 'polypeptide(L)'
;MKTISKFVKFLGIVFGFLGFLLVLLLVSPWIYVKNRIWGRKLRKKIKAQLKKYDGKIIFLYGEYHTFDFEWYFQKFHPDITCLQVPNHPPMDPFILYLSARNPPKSLPQLVKVTDGHTFKKTHYSSFKYYIRKQKDVIRFFELMERSIKNLQEIE
;
A
#
# COMPACT_ATOMS: atom_id res chain seq x y z
N MET A 1 -50.60 -14.38 34.75
CA MET A 1 -50.25 -14.71 33.35
C MET A 1 -49.33 -13.68 32.65
N LYS A 2 -49.59 -12.36 32.70
CA LYS A 2 -48.77 -11.35 31.99
C LYS A 2 -47.28 -11.33 32.40
N THR A 3 -46.97 -11.58 33.68
CA THR A 3 -45.61 -11.60 34.23
C THR A 3 -44.81 -12.82 33.76
N ILE A 4 -45.45 -14.00 33.73
CA ILE A 4 -44.84 -15.26 33.25
C ILE A 4 -44.50 -15.16 31.76
N SER A 5 -45.41 -14.59 30.95
CA SER A 5 -45.16 -14.38 29.51
C SER A 5 -43.99 -13.41 29.24
N LYS A 6 -43.84 -12.34 30.04
CA LYS A 6 -42.68 -11.44 29.95
C LYS A 6 -41.38 -12.13 30.34
N PHE A 7 -41.40 -12.99 31.37
CA PHE A 7 -40.24 -13.74 31.84
C PHE A 7 -39.75 -14.77 30.82
N VAL A 8 -40.66 -15.51 30.18
CA VAL A 8 -40.31 -16.48 29.10
C VAL A 8 -39.72 -15.76 27.87
N LYS A 9 -40.27 -14.61 27.48
CA LYS A 9 -39.70 -13.78 26.41
C LYS A 9 -38.30 -13.27 26.75
N PHE A 10 -38.08 -12.83 28.00
CA PHE A 10 -36.77 -12.42 28.48
C PHE A 10 -35.75 -13.57 28.43
N LEU A 11 -36.13 -14.76 28.91
CA LEU A 11 -35.28 -15.96 28.81
C LEU A 11 -34.92 -16.30 27.36
N GLY A 12 -35.88 -16.23 26.43
CA GLY A 12 -35.63 -16.46 25.01
C GLY A 12 -34.59 -15.48 24.41
N ILE A 13 -34.64 -14.21 24.81
CA ILE A 13 -33.65 -13.20 24.40
C ILE A 13 -32.27 -13.53 24.99
N VAL A 14 -32.21 -13.89 26.27
CA VAL A 14 -30.96 -14.24 26.96
C VAL A 14 -30.31 -15.48 26.33
N PHE A 15 -31.08 -16.54 26.07
CA PHE A 15 -30.56 -17.74 25.39
C PHE A 15 -30.16 -17.46 23.94
N GLY A 16 -30.90 -16.62 23.22
CA GLY A 16 -30.53 -16.18 21.87
C GLY A 16 -29.19 -15.43 21.85
N PHE A 17 -28.97 -14.54 22.82
CA PHE A 17 -27.71 -13.82 22.98
C PHE A 17 -26.55 -14.74 23.38
N LEU A 18 -26.79 -15.69 24.29
CA LEU A 18 -25.81 -16.73 24.66
C LEU A 18 -25.42 -17.59 23.45
N GLY A 19 -26.40 -18.00 22.64
CA GLY A 19 -26.15 -18.74 21.39
C GLY A 19 -25.30 -17.93 20.40
N PHE A 20 -25.60 -16.64 20.22
CA PHE A 20 -24.82 -15.76 19.37
C PHE A 20 -23.36 -15.59 19.87
N LEU A 21 -23.16 -15.41 21.18
CA LEU A 21 -21.82 -15.36 21.77
C LEU A 21 -21.04 -16.65 21.54
N LEU A 22 -21.70 -17.81 21.65
CA LEU A 22 -21.07 -19.11 21.39
C LEU A 22 -20.63 -19.24 19.93
N VAL A 23 -21.43 -18.77 18.97
CA VAL A 23 -21.04 -18.71 17.55
C VAL A 23 -19.83 -17.80 17.34
N LEU A 24 -19.80 -16.62 17.96
CA LEU A 24 -18.62 -15.73 17.88
C LEU A 24 -17.36 -16.37 18.48
N LEU A 25 -17.50 -17.09 19.59
CA LEU A 25 -16.42 -17.84 20.24
C LEU A 25 -15.89 -18.97 19.36
N LEU A 26 -16.71 -19.62 18.54
CA LEU A 26 -16.28 -20.66 17.61
C LEU A 26 -15.68 -20.09 16.31
N VAL A 27 -16.19 -18.97 15.83
CA VAL A 27 -15.75 -18.35 14.56
C VAL A 27 -14.45 -17.54 14.75
N SER A 28 -14.27 -16.90 15.90
CA SER A 28 -13.10 -16.04 16.16
C SER A 28 -11.75 -16.77 16.07
N PRO A 29 -11.56 -18.00 16.60
CA PRO A 29 -10.30 -18.73 16.47
C PRO A 29 -10.02 -19.10 15.01
N TRP A 30 -11.06 -19.46 14.25
CA TRP A 30 -10.93 -19.80 12.83
C TRP A 30 -10.52 -18.58 12.00
N ILE A 31 -11.17 -17.42 12.20
CA ILE A 31 -10.78 -16.15 11.55
C ILE A 31 -9.34 -15.80 11.92
N TYR A 32 -8.98 -15.92 13.20
CA TYR A 32 -7.62 -15.64 13.67
C TYR A 32 -6.57 -16.51 12.96
N VAL A 33 -6.78 -17.83 12.91
CA VAL A 33 -5.86 -18.76 12.25
C VAL A 33 -5.74 -18.45 10.76
N LYS A 34 -6.87 -18.21 10.08
CA LYS A 34 -6.90 -17.86 8.65
C LYS A 34 -6.11 -16.58 8.38
N ASN A 35 -6.32 -15.53 9.17
CA ASN A 35 -5.61 -14.26 9.04
C ASN A 35 -4.11 -14.42 9.33
N ARG A 36 -3.74 -15.25 10.31
CA ARG A 36 -2.33 -15.56 10.63
C ARG A 36 -1.63 -16.26 9.47
N ILE A 37 -2.27 -17.26 8.86
CA ILE A 37 -1.72 -18.00 7.70
C ILE A 37 -1.58 -17.06 6.49
N TRP A 38 -2.62 -16.30 6.19
CA TRP A 38 -2.61 -15.35 5.08
C TRP A 38 -1.54 -14.28 5.28
N GLY A 39 -1.43 -13.72 6.48
CA GLY A 39 -0.38 -12.77 6.84
C GLY A 39 1.03 -13.35 6.69
N ARG A 40 1.26 -14.63 7.03
CA ARG A 40 2.55 -15.30 6.79
C ARG A 40 2.85 -15.44 5.30
N LYS A 41 1.88 -15.86 4.47
CA LYS A 41 2.05 -15.97 3.01
C LYS A 41 2.35 -14.59 2.40
N LEU A 42 1.63 -13.55 2.82
CA LEU A 42 1.83 -12.18 2.37
C LEU A 42 3.23 -11.67 2.70
N ARG A 43 3.69 -11.85 3.94
CA ARG A 43 5.05 -11.48 4.35
C ARG A 43 6.12 -12.21 3.56
N LYS A 44 5.94 -13.51 3.28
CA LYS A 44 6.86 -14.27 2.42
C LYS A 44 6.91 -13.70 1.00
N LYS A 45 5.75 -13.38 0.41
CA LYS A 45 5.67 -12.77 -0.93
C LYS A 45 6.38 -11.41 -0.97
N ILE A 46 6.10 -10.54 0.01
CA ILE A 46 6.75 -9.22 0.12
C ILE A 46 8.27 -9.38 0.28
N LYS A 47 8.75 -10.28 1.16
CA LYS A 47 10.18 -10.53 1.36
C LYS A 47 10.86 -11.02 0.08
N ALA A 48 10.21 -11.91 -0.67
CA ALA A 48 10.73 -12.38 -1.95
C ALA A 48 10.82 -11.24 -2.99
N GLN A 49 9.81 -10.36 -3.04
CA GLN A 49 9.84 -9.19 -3.91
C GLN A 49 10.89 -8.17 -3.48
N LEU A 50 11.04 -7.88 -2.18
CA LEU A 50 12.12 -7.02 -1.68
C LEU A 50 13.50 -7.55 -2.10
N LYS A 51 13.73 -8.86 -1.98
CA LYS A 51 14.98 -9.48 -2.45
C LYS A 51 15.17 -9.33 -3.98
N LYS A 52 14.09 -9.40 -4.77
CA LYS A 52 14.14 -9.20 -6.23
C LYS A 52 14.53 -7.76 -6.61
N TYR A 53 14.13 -6.79 -5.79
CA TYR A 53 14.37 -5.37 -6.00
C TYR A 53 15.53 -4.82 -5.16
N ASP A 54 16.28 -5.69 -4.49
CA ASP A 54 17.37 -5.27 -3.63
C ASP A 54 18.46 -4.52 -4.43
N GLY A 55 18.91 -3.40 -3.87
CA GLY A 55 19.79 -2.45 -4.54
C GLY A 55 19.13 -1.58 -5.63
N LYS A 56 17.83 -1.75 -5.93
CA LYS A 56 17.15 -1.03 -7.03
C LYS A 56 16.33 0.15 -6.54
N ILE A 57 16.20 1.14 -7.41
CA ILE A 57 15.26 2.25 -7.26
C ILE A 57 13.99 1.91 -8.06
N ILE A 58 12.85 2.13 -7.43
CA ILE A 58 11.52 1.92 -7.99
C ILE A 58 10.83 3.28 -8.02
N PHE A 59 10.30 3.67 -9.18
CA PHE A 59 9.47 4.84 -9.31
C PHE A 59 8.00 4.44 -9.27
N LEU A 60 7.24 5.02 -8.34
CA LEU A 60 5.81 4.79 -8.19
C LEU A 60 5.04 6.02 -8.66
N TYR A 61 4.07 5.82 -9.55
CA TYR A 61 3.18 6.87 -10.06
C TYR A 61 1.73 6.39 -10.07
N GLY A 62 0.79 7.26 -9.74
CA GLY A 62 -0.63 6.95 -9.80
C GLY A 62 -1.17 6.89 -11.24
N GLU A 63 -2.17 6.03 -11.46
CA GLU A 63 -2.90 5.91 -12.72
C GLU A 63 -3.56 7.22 -13.18
N TYR A 64 -3.96 8.08 -12.24
CA TYR A 64 -4.58 9.40 -12.53
C TYR A 64 -3.60 10.45 -13.06
N HIS A 65 -2.31 10.15 -13.18
CA HIS A 65 -1.39 11.08 -13.78
C HIS A 65 -1.49 11.00 -15.31
N THR A 66 -1.74 12.14 -15.94
CA THR A 66 -1.82 12.27 -17.41
C THR A 66 -0.46 12.35 -18.08
N PHE A 67 0.63 12.32 -17.30
CA PHE A 67 1.99 12.48 -17.78
C PHE A 67 2.65 11.10 -17.96
N ASP A 68 3.30 10.89 -19.10
CA ASP A 68 4.00 9.64 -19.42
C ASP A 68 5.38 9.58 -18.73
N PHE A 69 5.36 9.19 -17.47
CA PHE A 69 6.58 8.96 -16.72
C PHE A 69 7.36 7.73 -17.22
N GLU A 70 6.66 6.74 -17.75
CA GLU A 70 7.27 5.48 -18.15
C GLU A 70 8.26 5.71 -19.30
N TRP A 71 7.86 6.47 -20.31
CA TRP A 71 8.76 6.85 -21.42
C TRP A 71 10.01 7.58 -20.93
N TYR A 72 9.87 8.54 -20.01
CA TYR A 72 11.01 9.30 -19.47
C TYR A 72 12.01 8.37 -18.79
N PHE A 73 11.54 7.55 -17.85
CA PHE A 73 12.43 6.65 -17.11
C PHE A 73 13.04 5.59 -18.01
N GLN A 74 12.30 5.02 -18.96
CA GLN A 74 12.86 4.07 -19.92
C GLN A 74 13.98 4.69 -20.77
N LYS A 75 13.86 5.97 -21.12
CA LYS A 75 14.85 6.68 -21.95
C LYS A 75 16.09 7.13 -21.17
N PHE A 76 15.91 7.67 -19.97
CA PHE A 76 16.99 8.34 -19.22
C PHE A 76 17.50 7.53 -18.02
N HIS A 77 16.72 6.61 -17.46
CA HIS A 77 17.03 5.79 -16.28
C HIS A 77 16.48 4.37 -16.42
N PRO A 78 16.95 3.58 -17.40
CA PRO A 78 16.41 2.25 -17.68
C PRO A 78 16.62 1.24 -16.53
N ASP A 79 17.50 1.56 -15.58
CA ASP A 79 17.72 0.81 -14.34
C ASP A 79 16.60 1.00 -13.31
N ILE A 80 15.83 2.09 -13.41
CA ILE A 80 14.73 2.40 -12.49
C ILE A 80 13.46 1.68 -12.96
N THR A 81 12.90 0.85 -12.07
CA THR A 81 11.63 0.18 -12.37
C THR A 81 10.45 1.10 -12.12
N CYS A 82 9.66 1.38 -13.15
CA CYS A 82 8.41 2.10 -13.04
C CYS A 82 7.26 1.16 -12.67
N LEU A 83 6.51 1.51 -11.61
CA LEU A 83 5.32 0.78 -11.18
C LEU A 83 4.13 1.75 -11.08
N GLN A 84 3.12 1.50 -11.91
CA GLN A 84 1.86 2.24 -11.84
C GLN A 84 1.02 1.75 -10.66
N VAL A 85 0.50 2.69 -9.88
CA VAL A 85 -0.38 2.44 -8.74
C VAL A 85 -1.83 2.68 -9.18
N PRO A 86 -2.66 1.62 -9.23
CA PRO A 86 -4.06 1.77 -9.63
C PRO A 86 -4.84 2.56 -8.59
N ASN A 87 -5.89 3.25 -9.03
CA ASN A 87 -6.75 4.04 -8.14
C ASN A 87 -7.84 3.24 -7.42
N HIS A 88 -8.03 1.99 -7.81
CA HIS A 88 -9.05 1.11 -7.24
C HIS A 88 -8.45 -0.23 -6.79
N PRO A 89 -9.06 -0.91 -5.81
CA PRO A 89 -8.73 -2.30 -5.50
C PRO A 89 -9.01 -3.25 -6.69
N PRO A 90 -8.38 -4.44 -6.73
CA PRO A 90 -7.32 -4.91 -5.83
C PRO A 90 -5.95 -4.32 -6.20
N MET A 91 -5.17 -3.90 -5.20
CA MET A 91 -3.80 -3.41 -5.39
C MET A 91 -2.78 -4.51 -5.09
N ASP A 92 -1.66 -4.55 -5.81
CA ASP A 92 -0.59 -5.50 -5.51
C ASP A 92 -0.04 -5.25 -4.08
N PRO A 93 0.09 -6.30 -3.25
CA PRO A 93 0.59 -6.16 -1.88
C PRO A 93 1.97 -5.53 -1.75
N PHE A 94 2.83 -5.68 -2.75
CA PHE A 94 4.13 -5.04 -2.80
C PHE A 94 4.00 -3.54 -3.01
N ILE A 95 3.16 -3.11 -3.95
CA ILE A 95 2.88 -1.69 -4.19
C ILE A 95 2.31 -1.05 -2.92
N LEU A 96 1.38 -1.73 -2.23
CA LEU A 96 0.83 -1.30 -0.93
C LEU A 96 1.90 -1.20 0.16
N TYR A 97 2.88 -2.12 0.16
CA TYR A 97 3.99 -2.10 1.09
C TYR A 97 4.94 -0.92 0.81
N LEU A 98 5.31 -0.71 -0.47
CA LEU A 98 6.15 0.40 -0.89
C LEU A 98 5.48 1.76 -0.64
N SER A 99 4.15 1.87 -0.79
CA SER A 99 3.42 3.11 -0.49
C SER A 99 3.18 3.38 1.00
N ALA A 100 3.71 2.53 1.91
CA ALA A 100 3.64 2.72 3.36
C ALA A 100 2.21 2.79 3.93
N ARG A 101 1.21 2.17 3.30
CA ARG A 101 -0.23 2.33 3.64
C ARG A 101 -0.74 3.77 3.51
N ASN A 102 0.01 4.70 2.90
CA ASN A 102 -0.53 6.01 2.56
C ASN A 102 -1.47 5.86 1.34
N PRO A 103 -2.59 6.61 1.30
CA PRO A 103 -3.44 6.61 0.12
C PRO A 103 -2.65 7.08 -1.12
N PRO A 104 -3.11 6.76 -2.35
CA PRO A 104 -2.44 7.10 -3.61
C PRO A 104 -2.13 8.60 -3.78
N LYS A 105 -2.69 9.47 -2.94
CA LYS A 105 -2.49 10.93 -2.90
C LYS A 105 -1.04 11.40 -2.74
N SER A 106 -0.09 10.54 -2.37
CA SER A 106 1.33 10.91 -2.15
C SER A 106 2.26 10.60 -3.34
N LEU A 107 1.70 10.22 -4.49
CA LEU A 107 2.43 9.93 -5.72
C LEU A 107 2.62 11.18 -6.60
N PRO A 108 3.72 11.29 -7.36
CA PRO A 108 4.75 10.28 -7.56
C PRO A 108 5.78 10.19 -6.42
N GLN A 109 6.48 9.06 -6.32
CA GLN A 109 7.55 8.86 -5.34
C GLN A 109 8.65 7.93 -5.88
N LEU A 110 9.88 8.09 -5.38
CA LEU A 110 10.99 7.17 -5.57
C LEU A 110 11.14 6.30 -4.31
N VAL A 111 11.43 5.02 -4.52
CA VAL A 111 11.67 4.06 -3.44
C VAL A 111 12.92 3.26 -3.74
N LYS A 112 13.97 3.43 -2.95
CA LYS A 112 15.16 2.57 -2.96
C LYS A 112 14.91 1.39 -2.03
N VAL A 113 15.21 0.19 -2.50
CA VAL A 113 15.20 -1.04 -1.67
C VAL A 113 16.65 -1.44 -1.43
N THR A 114 17.01 -1.63 -0.16
CA THR A 114 18.35 -2.02 0.28
C THR A 114 18.22 -2.87 1.53
N ASP A 115 18.84 -4.05 1.56
CA ASP A 115 18.89 -4.98 2.71
C ASP A 115 17.51 -5.30 3.30
N GLY A 116 16.49 -5.34 2.44
CA GLY A 116 15.09 -5.56 2.86
C GLY A 116 14.42 -4.37 3.54
N HIS A 117 15.09 -3.22 3.59
CA HIS A 117 14.54 -1.93 3.99
C HIS A 117 14.15 -1.09 2.76
N THR A 118 13.30 -0.07 2.97
CA THR A 118 12.85 0.83 1.90
C THR A 118 13.07 2.28 2.29
N PHE A 119 13.80 3.02 1.47
CA PHE A 119 13.99 4.46 1.60
C PHE A 119 13.13 5.19 0.58
N LYS A 120 12.34 6.16 1.03
CA LYS A 120 11.27 6.76 0.21
C LYS A 120 11.47 8.26 0.06
N LYS A 121 11.27 8.76 -1.15
CA LYS A 121 11.23 10.19 -1.46
C LYS A 121 9.94 10.53 -2.20
N THR A 122 9.05 11.25 -1.54
CA THR A 122 7.77 11.67 -2.13
C THR A 122 7.93 12.97 -2.93
N HIS A 123 7.33 13.00 -4.12
CA HIS A 123 7.39 14.14 -5.04
C HIS A 123 6.02 14.77 -5.31
N TYR A 124 4.97 14.40 -4.58
CA TYR A 124 3.61 14.89 -4.82
C TYR A 124 3.49 16.43 -4.83
N SER A 125 4.09 17.12 -3.85
CA SER A 125 4.05 18.59 -3.78
C SER A 125 4.75 19.23 -4.98
N SER A 126 5.94 18.73 -5.33
CA SER A 126 6.70 19.17 -6.50
C SER A 126 5.94 18.89 -7.79
N PHE A 127 5.33 17.71 -7.92
CA PHE A 127 4.50 17.34 -9.07
C PHE A 127 3.29 18.27 -9.21
N LYS A 128 2.57 18.52 -8.11
CA LYS A 128 1.42 19.45 -8.09
C LYS A 128 1.84 20.86 -8.48
N TYR A 129 3.01 21.32 -8.05
CA TYR A 129 3.49 22.66 -8.36
C TYR A 129 4.02 22.77 -9.80
N TYR A 130 5.04 21.99 -10.14
CA TYR A 130 5.74 22.11 -11.42
C TYR A 130 4.92 21.57 -12.59
N ILE A 131 4.35 20.36 -12.49
CA ILE A 131 3.60 19.76 -13.61
C ILE A 131 2.20 20.36 -13.72
N ARG A 132 1.42 20.39 -12.63
CA ARG A 132 0.00 20.80 -12.71
C ARG A 132 -0.23 22.31 -12.75
N LYS A 133 0.51 23.10 -11.94
CA LYS A 133 0.30 24.55 -11.87
C LYS A 133 1.16 25.32 -12.87
N GLN A 134 2.47 25.02 -12.92
CA GLN A 134 3.42 25.78 -13.75
C GLN A 134 3.62 25.21 -15.15
N LYS A 135 3.24 23.95 -15.39
CA LYS A 135 3.54 23.20 -16.63
C LYS A 135 5.05 23.16 -16.95
N ASP A 136 5.90 23.26 -15.93
CA ASP A 136 7.35 23.20 -16.02
C ASP A 136 7.84 21.79 -15.74
N VAL A 137 7.85 20.98 -16.80
CA VAL A 137 8.25 19.56 -16.72
C VAL A 137 9.75 19.41 -16.47
N ILE A 138 10.56 20.32 -17.01
CA ILE A 138 12.03 20.24 -16.92
C ILE A 138 12.47 20.39 -15.46
N ARG A 139 11.98 21.40 -14.74
CA ARG A 139 12.32 21.58 -13.31
C ARG A 139 11.86 20.42 -12.44
N PHE A 140 10.72 19.81 -12.77
CA PHE A 140 10.29 18.61 -12.06
C PHE A 140 11.31 17.48 -12.21
N PHE A 141 11.82 17.25 -13.43
CA PHE A 141 12.83 16.24 -13.68
C PHE A 141 14.18 16.55 -13.07
N GLU A 142 14.65 17.80 -13.09
CA GLU A 142 15.88 18.19 -12.38
C GLU A 142 15.82 17.84 -10.88
N LEU A 143 14.64 17.99 -10.25
CA LEU A 143 14.43 17.57 -8.86
C LEU A 143 14.42 16.04 -8.70
N MET A 144 13.89 15.31 -9.67
CA MET A 144 13.93 13.85 -9.71
C MET A 144 15.38 13.37 -9.83
N GLU A 145 16.17 13.93 -10.72
CA GLU A 145 17.60 13.61 -10.90
C GLU A 145 18.38 13.74 -9.60
N ARG A 146 18.22 14.88 -8.90
CA ARG A 146 18.87 15.08 -7.59
C ARG A 146 18.43 14.03 -6.58
N SER A 147 17.15 13.65 -6.60
CA SER A 147 16.62 12.68 -5.66
C SER A 147 17.07 11.25 -5.97
N ILE A 148 17.25 10.91 -7.24
CA ILE A 148 17.83 9.63 -7.68
C ILE A 148 19.27 9.54 -7.18
N LYS A 149 20.10 10.56 -7.42
CA LYS A 149 21.49 10.60 -6.96
C LYS A 149 21.59 10.42 -5.44
N ASN A 150 20.81 11.18 -4.68
CA ASN A 150 20.78 11.06 -3.22
C ASN A 150 20.35 9.67 -2.74
N LEU A 151 19.49 8.97 -3.48
CA LEU A 151 19.07 7.60 -3.16
C LEU A 151 20.09 6.54 -3.57
N GLN A 152 20.95 6.83 -4.56
CA GLN A 152 22.05 5.96 -4.95
C GLN A 152 23.19 5.98 -3.94
N GLU A 153 23.37 7.10 -3.23
CA GLU A 153 24.37 7.26 -2.16
C GLU A 153 24.02 6.50 -0.86
N ILE A 154 22.79 5.99 -0.73
CA ILE A 154 22.37 5.21 0.43
C ILE A 154 22.81 3.76 0.23
N GLU A 155 23.84 3.36 0.99
CA GLU A 155 24.34 1.97 1.09
C GLU A 155 23.41 1.05 1.85
#